data_AF-A0A1Y1VPY4-F1
#
_entry.id   AF-A0A1Y1VPY4-F1
#
_cell.length_a   1.000
_cell.length_b   1.000
_cell.length_c   1.000
_cell.angle_alpha   90.00
_cell.angle_beta   90.00
_cell.angle_gamma   90.00
#
_symmetry.space_group_name_H-M   'P 1'
#
loop_
_entity.id
_entity.type
_entity.pdbx_description
1 polymer ?
#
loop_
_entity_poly.entity_id
_entity_poly.type
_entity_poly.pdbx_seq_one_letter_code
_entity_poly.pdbx_strand_id
1 'polypeptide(L)'
;MEFPHVGANCSYAGCADLDFLPVTCDYCTKQFCSTHGNPIAHHCDQMPERTVEATSSTKDKDYIPITKYTKPARIGPKDVRAPTKNELTDRQRQALAALKQTHQSRAPLRAAPLPKKQPAKATGNPNMAMEDRLYLSVASEAKTIVVFINKKATIGSATDQFARQLGLSMLPGKVACRQ
;
A
#
# COMPACT_ATOMS: atom_id res chain seq x y z
N MET A 1 -34.20 29.29 -9.48
CA MET A 1 -32.88 28.72 -9.81
C MET A 1 -33.12 27.45 -10.58
N GLU A 2 -32.96 27.52 -11.89
CA GLU A 2 -32.90 26.35 -12.78
C GLU A 2 -31.51 25.72 -12.64
N PHE A 3 -31.45 24.50 -12.07
CA PHE A 3 -30.22 23.72 -12.02
C PHE A 3 -30.02 23.07 -13.40
N PRO A 4 -28.95 23.41 -14.14
CA PRO A 4 -28.70 22.79 -15.44
C PRO A 4 -28.46 21.30 -15.25
N HIS A 5 -29.14 20.46 -16.04
CA HIS A 5 -29.00 19.00 -16.14
C HIS A 5 -27.59 18.49 -15.75
N VAL A 6 -27.39 18.14 -14.47
CA VAL A 6 -26.09 17.68 -13.97
C VAL A 6 -26.03 16.16 -14.12
N GLY A 7 -25.19 15.68 -15.03
CA GLY A 7 -24.96 14.27 -15.29
C GLY A 7 -25.59 13.77 -16.59
N ALA A 8 -25.12 12.61 -17.04
CA ALA A 8 -25.61 11.94 -18.25
C ALA A 8 -26.03 10.50 -17.96
N ASN A 9 -27.07 10.05 -18.65
CA ASN A 9 -27.58 8.70 -18.51
C ASN A 9 -26.69 7.71 -19.25
N CYS A 10 -26.57 6.51 -18.69
CA CYS A 10 -25.88 5.41 -19.35
C CYS A 10 -26.57 5.04 -20.67
N SER A 11 -25.78 4.85 -21.74
CA SER A 11 -26.27 4.44 -23.06
C SER A 11 -26.46 2.92 -23.21
N TYR A 12 -26.26 2.13 -22.14
CA TYR A 12 -26.37 0.68 -22.17
C TYR A 12 -27.83 0.22 -22.07
N ALA A 13 -28.21 -0.77 -22.89
CA ALA A 13 -29.58 -1.30 -22.92
C ALA A 13 -29.92 -1.99 -21.58
N GLY A 14 -30.74 -1.33 -20.76
CA GLY A 14 -31.15 -1.82 -19.44
C GLY A 14 -30.51 -1.11 -18.26
N CYS A 15 -29.66 -0.11 -18.48
CA CYS A 15 -29.13 0.76 -17.44
C CYS A 15 -29.58 2.21 -17.70
N ALA A 16 -30.44 2.75 -16.84
CA ALA A 16 -30.90 4.14 -16.91
C ALA A 16 -30.21 5.03 -15.86
N ASP A 17 -29.10 4.55 -15.28
CA ASP A 17 -28.40 5.25 -14.20
C ASP A 17 -27.83 6.58 -14.71
N LEU A 18 -28.13 7.65 -13.98
CA LEU A 18 -27.60 8.99 -14.20
C LEU A 18 -26.27 9.10 -13.45
N ASP A 19 -25.17 9.24 -14.18
CA ASP A 19 -23.84 9.44 -13.60
C ASP A 19 -23.43 10.90 -13.75
N PHE A 20 -22.90 11.49 -12.67
CA PHE A 20 -22.40 12.86 -12.67
C PHE A 20 -21.05 12.97 -13.38
N LEU A 21 -20.34 11.85 -13.55
CA LEU A 21 -19.06 11.77 -14.24
C LEU A 21 -19.13 10.71 -15.36
N PRO A 22 -19.82 11.00 -16.48
CA PRO A 22 -20.01 10.04 -17.54
C PRO A 22 -18.66 9.67 -18.18
N VAL A 23 -18.46 8.37 -18.37
CA VAL A 23 -17.29 7.80 -19.06
C VAL A 23 -17.62 7.67 -20.54
N THR A 24 -16.85 8.33 -21.39
CA THR A 24 -16.94 8.19 -22.84
C THR A 24 -16.11 6.99 -23.32
N CYS A 25 -16.72 6.07 -24.06
CA CYS A 25 -15.98 4.94 -24.64
C CYS A 25 -15.16 5.38 -25.85
N ASP A 26 -13.88 4.98 -25.92
CA ASP A 26 -12.99 5.33 -27.05
C ASP A 26 -13.42 4.70 -28.39
N TYR A 27 -14.16 3.58 -28.36
CA TYR A 27 -14.54 2.84 -29.57
C TYR A 27 -15.89 3.30 -30.14
N CYS A 28 -16.94 3.38 -29.31
CA CYS A 28 -18.29 3.73 -29.75
C CYS A 28 -18.68 5.18 -29.46
N THR A 29 -17.84 5.95 -28.76
CA THR A 29 -18.05 7.38 -28.39
C THR A 29 -19.32 7.68 -27.58
N LYS A 30 -20.03 6.65 -27.11
CA LYS A 30 -21.21 6.75 -26.24
C LYS A 30 -20.79 6.99 -24.79
N GLN A 31 -21.69 7.58 -24.01
CA GLN A 31 -21.50 7.86 -22.58
C GLN A 31 -22.10 6.75 -21.71
N PHE A 32 -21.36 6.33 -20.70
CA PHE A 32 -21.73 5.25 -19.79
C PHE A 32 -21.44 5.63 -18.33
N CYS A 33 -22.14 4.99 -17.39
CA CYS A 33 -21.85 5.12 -15.97
C CYS A 33 -20.56 4.35 -15.59
N SER A 34 -20.06 4.60 -14.38
CA SER A 34 -18.83 3.97 -13.85
C SER A 34 -18.79 2.43 -13.91
N THR A 35 -19.94 1.75 -13.93
CA THR A 35 -20.03 0.28 -14.07
C THR A 35 -19.96 -0.19 -15.53
N HIS A 36 -20.52 0.58 -16.47
CA HIS A 36 -20.60 0.23 -17.89
C HIS A 36 -19.54 0.92 -18.77
N GLY A 37 -18.65 1.72 -18.19
CA GLY A 37 -17.58 2.42 -18.91
C GLY A 37 -16.56 1.51 -19.60
N ASN A 38 -16.42 0.25 -19.17
CA ASN A 38 -15.52 -0.72 -19.82
C ASN A 38 -16.13 -1.22 -21.14
N PRO A 39 -15.38 -1.26 -22.27
CA PRO A 39 -15.85 -1.84 -23.54
C PRO A 39 -16.45 -3.25 -23.44
N ILE A 40 -15.93 -4.07 -22.51
CA ILE A 40 -16.43 -5.43 -22.25
C ILE A 40 -17.77 -5.37 -21.49
N ALA A 41 -17.95 -4.41 -20.59
CA ALA A 41 -19.11 -4.31 -19.72
C ALA A 41 -20.38 -3.85 -20.45
N HIS A 42 -20.25 -3.00 -21.47
CA HIS A 42 -21.39 -2.57 -22.30
C HIS A 42 -21.50 -3.31 -23.64
N HIS A 43 -20.72 -4.39 -23.84
CA HIS A 43 -20.64 -5.13 -25.10
C HIS A 43 -20.47 -4.20 -26.31
N CYS A 44 -19.34 -3.48 -26.35
CA CYS A 44 -19.10 -2.46 -27.36
C CYS A 44 -19.13 -3.02 -28.79
N ASP A 45 -20.02 -2.49 -29.63
CA ASP A 45 -20.17 -2.90 -31.03
C ASP A 45 -18.92 -2.66 -31.90
N GLN A 46 -18.08 -1.70 -31.48
CA GLN A 46 -16.89 -1.24 -32.23
C GLN A 46 -15.57 -1.76 -31.64
N MET A 47 -15.64 -2.66 -30.64
CA MET A 47 -14.44 -3.27 -30.09
C MET A 47 -13.88 -4.28 -31.09
N PRO A 48 -12.61 -4.15 -31.52
CA PRO A 48 -11.99 -5.21 -32.32
C PRO A 48 -11.92 -6.48 -31.46
N GLU A 49 -12.52 -7.56 -31.94
CA GLU A 49 -12.34 -8.89 -31.34
C GLU A 49 -10.84 -9.18 -31.32
N ARG A 50 -10.24 -9.13 -30.12
CA ARG A 50 -8.82 -9.40 -29.96
C ARG A 50 -8.61 -10.90 -30.11
N THR A 51 -8.24 -11.35 -31.31
CA THR A 51 -7.41 -12.55 -31.43
C THR A 51 -6.16 -12.28 -30.59
N VAL A 52 -5.91 -13.16 -29.63
CA VAL A 52 -4.82 -13.05 -28.65
C VAL A 52 -3.46 -13.23 -29.32
N GLU A 53 -2.99 -12.20 -30.01
CA GLU A 53 -1.57 -12.10 -30.37
C GLU A 53 -0.89 -11.15 -29.40
N ALA A 54 -0.21 -11.78 -28.45
CA ALA A 54 0.70 -11.11 -27.53
C ALA A 54 1.87 -10.50 -28.31
N THR A 55 1.76 -9.24 -28.71
CA THR A 55 2.91 -8.45 -29.13
C THR A 55 3.24 -7.42 -28.05
N SER A 56 4.14 -7.84 -27.18
CA SER A 56 4.98 -7.01 -26.32
C SER A 56 5.74 -5.94 -27.12
N SER A 57 5.94 -4.78 -26.46
CA SER A 57 6.88 -3.66 -26.74
C SER A 57 6.16 -2.43 -27.31
N THR A 58 6.23 -1.23 -26.71
CA THR A 58 7.45 -0.53 -26.28
C THR A 58 7.21 0.53 -25.18
N LYS A 59 8.12 0.51 -24.19
CA LYS A 59 8.77 1.63 -23.45
C LYS A 59 7.91 2.64 -22.67
N ASP A 60 7.63 2.29 -21.42
CA ASP A 60 7.97 3.11 -20.24
C ASP A 60 7.88 2.20 -19.00
N LYS A 61 9.00 2.00 -18.29
CA LYS A 61 9.13 0.94 -17.26
C LYS A 61 8.71 1.34 -15.84
N ASP A 62 8.16 2.54 -15.65
CA ASP A 62 7.83 3.05 -14.30
C ASP A 62 6.35 3.35 -14.07
N TYR A 63 5.44 2.86 -14.92
CA TYR A 63 4.00 2.99 -14.69
C TYR A 63 3.31 1.64 -14.54
N ILE A 64 2.88 1.34 -13.32
CA ILE A 64 1.93 0.25 -13.05
C ILE A 64 0.52 0.83 -13.28
N PRO A 65 -0.25 0.36 -14.28
CA PRO A 65 -1.60 0.85 -14.50
C PRO A 65 -2.49 0.50 -13.31
N ILE A 66 -3.18 1.51 -12.78
CA ILE A 66 -4.07 1.45 -11.60
C ILE A 66 -5.25 0.48 -11.83
N THR A 67 -5.47 0.03 -13.06
CA THR A 67 -6.54 -0.90 -13.46
C THR A 67 -6.43 -2.31 -12.88
N LYS A 68 -5.34 -2.65 -12.17
CA LYS A 68 -5.19 -3.95 -11.48
C LYS A 68 -5.62 -3.94 -10.02
N TYR A 69 -6.02 -2.80 -9.44
CA TYR A 69 -6.62 -2.75 -8.11
C TYR A 69 -8.15 -2.88 -8.15
N THR A 70 -8.66 -3.90 -8.85
CA THR A 70 -9.94 -4.48 -8.47
C THR A 70 -9.72 -5.24 -7.17
N LYS A 71 -10.19 -4.70 -6.04
CA LYS A 71 -10.31 -5.48 -4.81
C LYS A 71 -11.03 -6.78 -5.18
N PRO A 72 -10.48 -7.97 -4.91
CA PRO A 72 -11.21 -9.20 -5.18
C PRO A 72 -12.53 -9.11 -4.43
N ALA A 73 -13.65 -9.23 -5.16
CA ALA A 73 -14.95 -9.39 -4.55
C ALA A 73 -14.83 -10.59 -3.60
N ARG A 74 -15.15 -10.40 -2.31
CA ARG A 74 -15.32 -11.53 -1.39
C ARG A 74 -16.55 -12.30 -1.84
N ILE A 75 -16.40 -13.18 -2.82
CA ILE A 75 -17.32 -14.28 -3.02
C ILE A 75 -16.94 -15.29 -1.93
N GLY A 76 -17.42 -15.04 -0.71
CA GLY A 76 -17.37 -16.03 0.34
C GLY A 76 -18.27 -17.20 -0.10
N PRO A 77 -17.79 -18.45 -0.04
CA PRO A 77 -18.68 -19.60 -0.20
C PRO A 77 -19.80 -19.51 0.84
N LYS A 78 -21.06 -19.56 0.40
CA LYS A 78 -22.25 -19.44 1.27
C LYS A 78 -22.50 -20.67 2.15
N ASP A 79 -21.67 -21.70 2.06
CA ASP A 79 -21.83 -22.94 2.82
C ASP A 79 -20.50 -23.38 3.44
N VAL A 80 -20.03 -22.69 4.46
CA VAL A 80 -19.02 -23.25 5.37
C VAL A 80 -19.62 -23.29 6.76
N ARG A 81 -20.04 -24.51 7.13
CA ARG A 81 -20.47 -24.87 8.47
C ARG A 81 -19.45 -24.37 9.49
N ALA A 82 -19.95 -23.70 10.54
CA ALA A 82 -19.15 -23.15 11.62
C ALA A 82 -18.10 -24.17 12.12
N PRO A 83 -16.82 -23.78 12.31
CA PRO A 83 -15.83 -24.68 12.88
C PRO A 83 -16.23 -24.98 14.32
N THR A 84 -16.66 -26.22 14.56
CA THR A 84 -16.85 -26.74 15.91
C THR A 84 -15.50 -26.74 16.61
N LYS A 85 -15.43 -26.01 17.73
CA LYS A 85 -14.40 -25.98 18.79
C LYS A 85 -13.10 -26.72 18.46
N ASN A 86 -12.00 -25.96 18.43
CA ASN A 86 -10.63 -26.42 18.27
C ASN A 86 -10.19 -27.28 19.49
N GLU A 87 -10.72 -28.50 19.59
CA GLU A 87 -10.33 -29.47 20.61
C GLU A 87 -9.00 -30.11 20.18
N LEU A 88 -7.90 -29.60 20.76
CA LEU A 88 -6.59 -30.22 20.62
C LEU A 88 -6.68 -31.67 21.11
N THR A 89 -6.33 -32.59 20.20
CA THR A 89 -6.22 -34.02 20.47
C THR A 89 -5.34 -34.30 21.69
N ASP A 90 -5.64 -35.33 22.47
CA ASP A 90 -4.92 -35.64 23.71
C ASP A 90 -3.41 -35.83 23.51
N ARG A 91 -3.01 -36.32 22.34
CA ARG A 91 -1.60 -36.40 21.92
C ARG A 91 -0.91 -35.05 21.84
N GLN A 92 -1.58 -34.02 21.31
CA GLN A 92 -1.03 -32.67 21.24
C GLN A 92 -0.93 -32.02 22.62
N ARG A 93 -1.87 -32.32 23.53
CA ARG A 93 -1.81 -31.87 24.93
C ARG A 93 -0.65 -32.51 25.69
N GLN A 94 -0.41 -33.81 25.50
CA GLN A 94 0.73 -34.49 26.13
C GLN A 94 2.08 -33.97 25.58
N ALA A 95 2.19 -33.70 24.28
CA ALA A 95 3.40 -33.11 23.70
C ALA A 95 3.72 -31.70 24.24
N LEU A 96 2.70 -30.85 24.40
CA LEU A 96 2.85 -29.53 25.02
C LEU A 96 3.23 -29.61 26.50
N ALA A 97 2.76 -30.63 27.23
CA ALA A 97 3.13 -30.83 28.64
C ALA A 97 4.60 -31.26 28.78
N ALA A 98 5.08 -32.15 27.91
CA ALA A 98 6.48 -32.57 27.88
C ALA A 98 7.43 -31.39 27.56
N LEU A 99 7.08 -30.53 26.60
CA LEU A 99 7.88 -29.35 26.26
C LEU A 99 7.99 -28.36 27.42
N LYS A 100 6.92 -28.15 28.20
CA LYS A 100 6.93 -27.21 29.34
C LYS A 100 7.86 -27.63 30.48
N GLN A 101 8.09 -28.94 30.67
CA GLN A 101 8.99 -29.44 31.72
C GLN A 101 10.47 -29.15 31.42
N THR A 102 10.86 -29.10 30.13
CA THR A 102 12.25 -28.83 29.73
C THR A 102 12.69 -27.37 29.93
N HIS A 103 11.75 -26.44 30.12
CA HIS A 103 12.04 -25.02 30.34
C HIS A 103 12.30 -24.65 31.81
N GLN A 104 12.03 -25.53 32.79
CA GLN A 104 12.24 -25.20 34.21
C GLN A 104 13.69 -25.39 34.67
N SER A 105 14.50 -26.19 33.96
CA SER A 105 15.90 -26.45 34.34
C SER A 105 16.94 -25.65 33.53
N ARG A 106 16.54 -24.87 32.53
CA ARG A 106 17.42 -23.88 31.90
C ARG A 106 17.32 -22.56 32.65
N ALA A 107 18.32 -22.27 33.47
CA ALA A 107 18.55 -20.93 33.98
C ALA A 107 18.49 -19.93 32.80
N PRO A 108 17.84 -18.76 32.96
CA PRO A 108 17.80 -17.78 31.89
C PRO A 108 19.24 -17.38 31.59
N LEU A 109 19.71 -17.71 30.39
CA LEU A 109 20.89 -17.06 29.83
C LEU A 109 20.55 -15.58 29.85
N ARG A 110 21.15 -14.82 30.78
CA ARG A 110 21.10 -13.36 30.78
C ARG A 110 21.42 -12.95 29.35
N ALA A 111 20.44 -12.39 28.65
CA ALA A 111 20.69 -11.74 27.38
C ALA A 111 21.76 -10.69 27.64
N ALA A 112 22.99 -10.95 27.20
CA ALA A 112 24.04 -9.97 27.24
C ALA A 112 23.48 -8.70 26.57
N PRO A 113 23.52 -7.53 27.22
CA PRO A 113 23.10 -6.31 26.57
C PRO A 113 23.95 -6.14 25.31
N LEU A 114 23.30 -6.18 24.13
CA LEU A 114 23.95 -5.79 22.90
C LEU A 114 24.60 -4.41 23.13
N PRO A 115 25.89 -4.22 22.82
CA PRO A 115 26.52 -2.93 23.01
C PRO A 115 25.83 -1.95 22.05
N LYS A 116 25.02 -1.05 22.61
CA LYS A 116 24.49 0.13 21.92
C LYS A 116 25.66 1.06 21.62
N LYS A 117 26.52 0.69 20.67
CA LYS A 117 27.54 1.60 20.13
C LYS A 117 26.77 2.67 19.34
N GLN A 118 26.45 3.76 20.02
CA GLN A 118 25.90 4.94 19.37
C GLN A 118 26.95 5.44 18.37
N PRO A 119 26.56 5.68 17.12
CA PRO A 119 27.48 6.23 16.13
C PRO A 119 27.87 7.65 16.58
N ALA A 120 29.17 7.89 16.75
CA ALA A 120 29.73 9.10 17.38
C ALA A 120 29.44 10.42 16.63
N LYS A 121 28.91 10.35 15.41
CA LYS A 121 28.53 11.50 14.58
C LYS A 121 27.27 11.17 13.77
N ALA A 122 26.11 11.20 14.41
CA ALA A 122 24.83 11.09 13.71
C ALA A 122 24.31 12.50 13.39
N THR A 123 23.96 12.75 12.14
CA THR A 123 23.35 14.02 11.71
C THR A 123 21.85 13.94 11.95
N GLY A 124 21.27 14.96 12.59
CA GLY A 124 19.84 14.98 12.90
C GLY A 124 19.44 16.21 13.69
N ASN A 125 18.14 16.38 13.95
CA ASN A 125 17.65 17.48 14.77
C ASN A 125 18.03 17.27 16.25
N PRO A 126 18.79 18.18 16.89
CA PRO A 126 19.25 18.00 18.28
C PRO A 126 18.12 18.03 19.31
N ASN A 127 16.94 18.58 18.97
CA ASN A 127 15.82 18.77 19.91
C ASN A 127 14.93 17.53 20.09
N MET A 128 15.48 16.32 19.90
CA MET A 128 14.74 15.06 20.04
C MET A 128 15.31 14.22 21.19
N ALA A 129 14.44 13.72 22.08
CA ALA A 129 14.81 12.79 23.15
C ALA A 129 15.40 11.49 22.58
N MET A 130 16.34 10.84 23.28
CA MET A 130 17.07 9.69 22.76
C MET A 130 16.17 8.49 22.45
N GLU A 131 15.04 8.39 23.12
CA GLU A 131 14.04 7.31 23.04
C GLU A 131 13.27 7.34 21.71
N ASP A 132 13.11 8.54 21.15
CA ASP A 132 12.40 8.76 19.89
C ASP A 132 13.35 8.77 18.68
N ARG A 133 14.67 8.56 18.86
CA ARG A 133 15.66 8.55 17.77
C ARG A 133 15.78 7.17 17.12
N LEU A 134 15.38 7.06 15.87
CA LEU A 134 15.65 5.93 14.99
C LEU A 134 16.88 6.23 14.14
N TYR A 135 17.95 5.43 14.27
CA TYR A 135 19.18 5.59 13.50
C TYR A 135 19.12 4.80 12.20
N LEU A 136 19.44 5.47 11.08
CA LEU A 136 19.56 4.87 9.75
C LEU A 136 20.97 5.16 9.22
N SER A 137 21.66 4.12 8.79
CA SER A 137 22.89 4.24 8.02
C SER A 137 22.54 4.35 6.54
N VAL A 138 22.83 5.48 5.91
CA VAL A 138 22.61 5.67 4.48
C VAL A 138 23.96 5.64 3.77
N ALA A 139 24.11 4.72 2.83
CA ALA A 139 25.26 4.65 1.94
C ALA A 139 24.92 5.40 0.65
N SER A 140 25.62 6.50 0.39
CA SER A 140 25.69 7.16 -0.92
C SER A 140 27.05 6.85 -1.53
N GLU A 141 27.18 6.91 -2.86
CA GLU A 141 28.32 6.41 -3.66
C GLU A 141 29.71 6.84 -3.16
N ALA A 142 29.82 7.95 -2.42
CA ALA A 142 31.08 8.43 -1.84
C ALA A 142 31.14 8.45 -0.30
N LYS A 143 30.02 8.32 0.44
CA LYS A 143 29.97 8.50 1.90
C LYS A 143 28.85 7.70 2.57
N THR A 144 29.19 7.00 3.65
CA THR A 144 28.22 6.42 4.59
C THR A 144 27.90 7.45 5.68
N ILE A 145 26.68 7.98 5.68
CA ILE A 145 26.22 8.97 6.66
C ILE A 145 25.22 8.29 7.57
N VAL A 146 25.40 8.44 8.88
CA VAL A 146 24.43 7.96 9.85
C VAL A 146 23.50 9.12 10.20
N VAL A 147 22.21 8.95 9.93
CA VAL A 147 21.17 9.94 10.18
C VAL A 147 20.23 9.40 11.24
N PHE A 148 19.67 10.27 12.07
CA PHE A 148 18.63 9.88 13.02
C PHE A 148 17.32 10.65 12.78
N ILE A 149 16.20 9.93 12.83
CA ILE A 149 14.86 10.44 12.54
C ILE A 149 13.93 10.11 13.72
N ASN A 150 12.89 10.92 13.92
CA ASN A 150 11.89 10.63 14.94
C ASN A 150 11.06 9.38 14.58
N LYS A 151 11.00 8.40 15.49
CA LYS A 151 10.20 7.17 15.35
C LYS A 151 8.68 7.45 15.19
N LYS A 152 8.20 8.57 15.72
CA LYS A 152 6.77 8.98 15.68
C LYS A 152 6.45 9.88 14.48
N ALA A 153 7.44 10.31 13.70
CA ALA A 153 7.19 11.17 12.53
C ALA A 153 6.51 10.38 11.41
N THR A 154 5.64 11.06 10.67
CA THR A 154 5.10 10.52 9.42
C THR A 154 6.22 10.39 8.39
N ILE A 155 6.08 9.45 7.47
CA ILE A 155 7.09 9.19 6.42
C ILE A 155 7.42 10.48 5.66
N GLY A 156 6.42 11.30 5.32
CA GLY A 156 6.65 12.58 4.63
C GLY A 156 7.49 13.58 5.45
N SER A 157 7.19 13.74 6.74
CA SER A 157 7.97 14.63 7.63
C SER A 157 9.40 14.11 7.84
N ALA A 158 9.56 12.79 7.97
CA ALA A 158 10.85 12.13 8.05
C ALA A 158 11.69 12.37 6.78
N THR A 159 11.08 12.23 5.60
CA THR A 159 11.74 12.47 4.31
C THR A 159 12.12 13.94 4.13
N ASP A 160 11.27 14.90 4.52
CA ASP A 160 11.59 16.33 4.45
C ASP A 160 12.77 16.70 5.36
N GLN A 161 12.78 16.20 6.60
CA GLN A 161 13.88 16.42 7.54
C GLN A 161 15.19 15.81 7.03
N PHE A 162 15.12 14.62 6.44
CA PHE A 162 16.26 13.95 5.84
C PHE A 162 16.82 14.72 4.64
N ALA A 163 15.95 15.20 3.75
CA ALA A 163 16.33 16.00 2.59
C ALA A 163 17.05 17.29 3.00
N ARG A 164 16.53 18.00 4.01
CA ARG A 164 17.18 19.22 4.57
C ARG A 164 18.57 18.93 5.14
N GLN A 165 18.73 17.82 5.86
CA GLN A 165 19.99 17.46 6.51
C GLN A 165 21.09 17.04 5.53
N LEU A 166 20.71 16.40 4.41
CA LEU A 166 21.64 16.04 3.34
C LEU A 166 21.80 17.13 2.28
N GLY A 167 21.09 18.27 2.40
CA GLY A 167 21.09 19.32 1.39
C GLY A 167 20.55 18.86 0.04
N LEU A 168 19.75 17.78 0.03
CA LEU A 168 19.08 17.29 -1.16
C LEU A 168 17.91 18.24 -1.41
N SER A 169 18.12 19.23 -2.29
CA SER A 169 17.06 20.11 -2.75
C SER A 169 16.03 19.28 -3.52
N MET A 170 15.05 18.74 -2.82
CA MET A 170 13.83 18.30 -3.45
C MET A 170 13.17 19.55 -4.04
N LEU A 171 12.89 19.45 -5.34
CA LEU A 171 12.33 20.41 -6.28
C LEU A 171 11.45 21.54 -5.69
N PRO A 172 11.37 22.71 -6.34
CA PRO A 172 10.69 23.92 -5.86
C PRO A 172 9.18 23.74 -5.76
N GLY A 173 8.71 23.08 -4.71
CA GLY A 173 7.31 22.99 -4.33
C GLY A 173 7.19 23.42 -2.89
N LYS A 174 6.71 24.65 -2.65
CA LYS A 174 6.36 25.14 -1.32
C LYS A 174 5.28 24.23 -0.72
N VAL A 175 5.67 23.23 0.07
CA VAL A 175 4.72 22.54 0.95
C VAL A 175 4.49 23.45 2.15
N ALA A 176 3.49 24.32 2.04
CA ALA A 176 3.00 25.10 3.16
C ALA A 176 2.35 24.14 4.16
N CYS A 177 3.00 23.90 5.29
CA CYS A 177 2.33 23.36 6.48
C CYS A 177 1.32 24.42 6.95
N ARG A 178 0.03 24.15 6.78
CA ARG A 178 -1.02 24.88 7.48
C ARG A 178 -0.93 24.52 8.97
N GLN A 179 -0.86 25.56 9.81
CA GLN A 179 -0.99 25.46 11.26
C GLN A 179 -2.41 25.05 11.65
#